data_AF-A0A849RS96-F1
#
_entry.id   AF-A0A849RS96-F1
#
_cell.length_a   1.000
_cell.length_b   1.000
_cell.length_c   1.000
_cell.angle_alpha   90.00
_cell.angle_beta   90.00
_cell.angle_gamma   90.00
#
_symmetry.space_group_name_H-M   'P 1'
#
loop_
_entity.id
_entity.type
_entity.pdbx_description
1 polymer ?
#
loop_
_entity_poly.entity_id
_entity_poly.type
_entity_poly.pdbx_seq_one_letter_code
_entity_poly.pdbx_strand_id
1 'polypeptide(L)'
;MRSNKSILGVLARLPLIRLFNLKWYSRVLPATLEERLASTGNADDHLAAAKVYQSKAQELEAEAVEFETAVSKIGPYEDTKGFRRGALMTAVQEKRHRAKQMQELYAAHLGKAQALHGTVQSER
;
A
#
# COMPACT_ATOMS: atom_id res chain seq x y z
N MET A 1 -25.00 45.95 26.10
CA MET A 1 -24.06 45.78 24.95
C MET A 1 -22.84 45.04 25.48
N ARG A 2 -22.70 43.71 25.35
CA ARG A 2 -22.31 42.94 24.15
C ARG A 2 -21.04 43.49 23.46
N SER A 3 -19.89 42.88 23.72
CA SER A 3 -19.00 42.33 22.69
C SER A 3 -17.76 41.66 23.32
N ASN A 4 -17.75 40.33 23.29
CA ASN A 4 -16.60 39.46 23.53
C ASN A 4 -15.52 39.66 22.46
N LYS A 5 -14.28 39.97 22.83
CA LYS A 5 -13.08 39.67 22.04
C LYS A 5 -11.85 39.54 22.94
N SER A 6 -11.36 38.33 23.13
CA SER A 6 -9.93 38.04 22.93
C SER A 6 -9.76 36.53 22.83
N ILE A 7 -9.68 36.06 21.58
CA ILE A 7 -9.33 34.69 21.24
C ILE A 7 -7.82 34.61 21.43
N LEU A 8 -7.42 33.96 22.52
CA LEU A 8 -6.05 33.55 22.78
C LEU A 8 -5.50 32.85 21.53
N GLY A 9 -4.44 33.45 20.99
CA GLY A 9 -3.82 33.07 19.74
C GLY A 9 -3.29 31.64 19.73
N VAL A 10 -3.66 30.94 18.66
CA VAL A 10 -2.77 30.15 17.80
C VAL A 10 -1.71 29.33 18.56
N LEU A 11 -2.17 28.30 19.26
CA LEU A 11 -1.32 27.17 19.63
C LEU A 11 -1.45 26.06 18.58
N ALA A 12 -0.29 25.50 18.26
CA ALA A 12 -0.10 24.21 17.59
C ALA A 12 -0.38 24.16 16.08
N ARG A 13 0.55 24.77 15.33
CA ARG A 13 0.89 24.38 13.96
C ARG A 13 1.44 22.93 13.98
N LEU A 14 0.56 21.94 13.95
CA LEU A 14 0.90 20.52 13.85
C LEU A 14 0.86 20.05 12.40
N PRO A 15 2.00 19.81 11.73
CA PRO A 15 2.07 18.84 10.66
C PRO A 15 2.60 17.53 11.24
N LEU A 16 1.83 16.92 12.14
CA LEU A 16 2.09 15.54 12.62
C LEU A 16 1.20 14.51 11.91
N ILE A 17 0.74 14.81 10.68
CA ILE A 17 0.13 13.81 9.80
C ILE A 17 1.24 13.15 8.97
N ARG A 18 2.11 12.38 9.64
CA ARG A 18 3.04 11.45 8.96
C ARG A 18 3.25 10.12 9.69
N LEU A 19 2.44 9.80 10.69
CA LEU A 19 2.64 8.61 11.54
C LEU A 19 1.48 7.60 11.56
N PHE A 20 0.41 7.79 10.77
CA PHE A 20 -0.75 6.90 10.80
C PHE A 20 -0.85 5.87 9.65
N ASN A 21 0.16 5.72 8.80
CA ASN A 21 0.16 4.72 7.71
C ASN A 21 1.15 3.55 7.89
N LEU A 22 1.77 3.40 9.06
CA LEU A 22 2.73 2.31 9.30
C LEU A 22 2.12 1.09 10.01
N LYS A 23 0.86 1.16 10.46
CA LYS A 23 0.27 0.11 11.31
C LYS A 23 -0.52 -0.97 10.57
N TRP A 24 -0.65 -0.89 9.25
CA TRP A 24 -1.43 -1.86 8.47
C TRP A 24 -0.66 -2.60 7.37
N TYR A 25 0.67 -2.54 7.39
CA TYR A 25 1.46 -3.56 6.71
C TYR A 25 1.39 -4.83 7.55
N SER A 26 0.30 -5.59 7.39
CA SER A 26 0.35 -7.04 7.54
C SER A 26 1.66 -7.47 6.90
N ARG A 27 2.59 -8.09 7.65
CA ARG A 27 3.92 -8.46 7.15
C ARG A 27 3.78 -9.18 5.81
N VAL A 28 3.97 -8.44 4.71
CA VAL A 28 3.89 -8.97 3.35
C VAL A 28 5.13 -9.81 3.09
N LEU A 29 6.27 -9.36 3.62
CA LEU A 29 7.52 -10.10 3.59
C LEU A 29 7.55 -11.17 4.68
N PRO A 30 8.10 -12.37 4.38
CA PRO A 30 8.48 -13.33 5.40
C PRO A 30 9.47 -12.71 6.39
N ALA A 31 9.31 -12.99 7.69
CA ALA A 31 10.12 -12.37 8.75
C ALA A 31 11.63 -12.56 8.55
N THR A 32 12.04 -13.74 8.08
CA THR A 32 13.46 -14.05 7.78
C THR A 32 14.03 -13.25 6.61
N LEU A 33 13.18 -12.82 5.68
CA LEU A 33 13.59 -11.98 4.55
C LEU A 33 13.63 -10.51 4.96
N GLU A 34 12.67 -10.08 5.77
CA GLU A 34 12.65 -8.75 6.38
C GLU A 34 13.91 -8.49 7.23
N GLU A 35 14.32 -9.45 8.05
CA GLU A 35 15.54 -9.36 8.86
C GLU A 35 16.81 -9.24 8.00
N ARG A 36 16.92 -10.05 6.94
CA ARG A 36 18.05 -9.99 6.00
C ARG A 36 18.14 -8.65 5.28
N LEU A 37 17.00 -8.11 4.85
CA LEU A 37 16.93 -6.79 4.22
C LEU A 37 17.29 -5.66 5.20
N ALA A 38 16.98 -5.83 6.49
CA ALA A 38 17.27 -4.84 7.52
C ALA A 38 18.75 -4.81 7.94
N SER A 39 19.47 -5.93 7.84
CA SER A 39 20.89 -6.00 8.20
C SER A 39 21.81 -5.52 7.07
N THR A 40 21.86 -6.26 5.95
CA THR A 40 22.73 -5.97 4.81
C THR A 40 22.23 -6.70 3.56
N GLY A 41 20.94 -6.51 3.23
CA GLY A 41 20.28 -7.23 2.15
C GLY A 41 21.07 -7.19 0.83
N ASN A 42 21.34 -8.37 0.27
CA ASN A 42 22.07 -8.47 -0.99
C ASN A 42 21.12 -8.38 -2.20
N ALA A 43 21.66 -8.46 -3.41
CA ALA A 43 20.87 -8.39 -4.64
C ALA A 43 19.76 -9.46 -4.69
N ASP A 44 20.03 -10.67 -4.21
CA ASP A 44 19.08 -11.79 -4.18
C ASP A 44 17.96 -11.57 -3.16
N ASP A 45 18.27 -11.02 -1.98
CA ASP A 45 17.27 -10.67 -0.97
C ASP A 45 16.33 -9.58 -1.50
N HIS A 46 16.88 -8.57 -2.20
CA HIS A 46 16.07 -7.56 -2.87
C HIS A 46 15.22 -8.15 -4.00
N LEU A 47 15.75 -9.08 -4.79
CA LEU A 47 14.98 -9.77 -5.82
C LEU A 47 13.86 -10.65 -5.22
N ALA A 48 14.14 -11.34 -4.13
CA ALA A 48 13.14 -12.13 -3.40
C ALA A 48 12.01 -11.24 -2.88
N ALA A 49 12.34 -10.08 -2.30
CA ALA A 49 11.35 -9.10 -1.84
C ALA A 49 10.50 -8.56 -2.99
N ALA A 50 11.12 -8.24 -4.12
CA ALA A 50 10.42 -7.80 -5.32
C ALA A 50 9.37 -8.84 -5.76
N LYS A 51 9.75 -10.12 -5.84
CA LYS A 51 8.82 -11.21 -6.19
C LYS A 51 7.62 -11.30 -5.24
N VAL A 52 7.86 -11.17 -3.94
CA VAL A 52 6.79 -11.19 -2.92
C VAL A 52 5.81 -10.02 -3.13
N TYR A 53 6.33 -8.80 -3.32
CA TYR A 53 5.48 -7.63 -3.58
C TYR A 53 4.72 -7.73 -4.90
N GLN A 54 5.35 -8.24 -5.96
CA GLN A 54 4.69 -8.47 -7.24
C GLN A 54 3.53 -9.46 -7.10
N SER A 55 3.76 -10.59 -6.40
CA SER A 55 2.72 -11.58 -6.14
C SER A 55 1.56 -10.97 -5.33
N LYS A 56 1.87 -10.15 -4.33
CA LYS A 56 0.82 -9.50 -3.51
C LYS A 56 0.04 -8.46 -4.31
N ALA A 57 0.69 -7.73 -5.21
CA ALA A 57 0.01 -6.80 -6.11
C ALA A 57 -1.01 -7.54 -7.00
N GLN A 58 -0.62 -8.69 -7.56
CA GLN A 58 -1.49 -9.51 -8.40
C GLN A 58 -2.67 -10.09 -7.61
N GLU A 59 -2.44 -10.58 -6.40
CA GLU A 59 -3.49 -11.07 -5.50
C GLU A 59 -4.53 -9.96 -5.20
N LEU A 60 -4.06 -8.76 -4.85
CA LEU A 60 -4.94 -7.63 -4.55
C LEU A 60 -5.74 -7.17 -5.78
N GLU A 61 -5.14 -7.20 -6.98
CA GLU A 61 -5.87 -6.86 -8.21
C GLU A 61 -6.91 -7.94 -8.56
N ALA A 62 -6.59 -9.22 -8.34
CA ALA A 62 -7.54 -10.31 -8.51
C ALA A 62 -8.74 -10.17 -7.56
N GLU A 63 -8.50 -9.85 -6.28
CA GLU A 63 -9.57 -9.56 -5.32
C GLU A 63 -10.41 -8.34 -5.74
N ALA A 64 -9.80 -7.30 -6.30
CA ALA A 64 -10.53 -6.15 -6.83
C ALA A 64 -11.46 -6.56 -7.98
N VAL A 65 -11.00 -7.41 -8.90
CA VAL A 65 -11.81 -7.95 -9.99
C VAL A 65 -12.97 -8.81 -9.48
N GLU A 66 -12.76 -9.60 -8.41
CA GLU A 66 -13.83 -10.36 -7.78
C GLU A 66 -14.93 -9.45 -7.23
N PHE A 67 -14.57 -8.34 -6.57
CA PHE A 67 -15.54 -7.37 -6.09
C PHE A 67 -16.25 -6.63 -7.23
N GLU A 68 -15.56 -6.25 -8.30
CA GLU A 68 -16.21 -5.68 -9.49
C GLU A 68 -17.20 -6.66 -10.12
N THR A 69 -16.84 -7.93 -10.18
CA THR A 69 -17.72 -9.01 -10.64
C THR A 69 -18.91 -9.21 -9.71
N ALA A 70 -18.74 -9.03 -8.39
CA ALA A 70 -19.84 -9.06 -7.45
C ALA A 70 -20.80 -7.87 -7.66
N VAL A 71 -20.28 -6.67 -7.94
CA VAL A 71 -21.08 -5.47 -8.25
C VAL A 71 -21.93 -5.68 -9.51
N SER A 72 -21.36 -6.29 -10.56
CA SER A 72 -22.08 -6.51 -11.83
C SER A 72 -23.22 -7.53 -11.68
N LYS A 73 -23.13 -8.44 -10.72
CA LYS A 73 -24.15 -9.45 -10.40
C LYS A 73 -25.31 -8.91 -9.57
N ILE A 74 -25.20 -7.73 -8.95
CA ILE A 74 -26.28 -7.16 -8.13
C ILE A 74 -27.46 -6.78 -9.03
N GLY A 75 -28.62 -7.40 -8.83
CA GLY A 75 -29.84 -7.07 -9.55
C GLY A 75 -30.34 -5.64 -9.28
N PRO A 76 -31.16 -5.05 -10.18
CA PRO A 76 -31.64 -3.66 -10.04
C PRO A 76 -32.50 -3.42 -8.79
N TYR A 77 -33.13 -4.46 -8.25
CA TYR A 77 -33.99 -4.39 -7.06
C TYR A 77 -33.32 -4.94 -5.78
N GLU A 78 -32.12 -5.53 -5.90
CA GLU A 78 -31.42 -6.16 -4.76
C GLU A 78 -30.69 -5.16 -3.86
N ASP A 79 -30.41 -3.96 -4.38
CA ASP A 79 -29.70 -2.91 -3.68
C ASP A 79 -30.30 -1.54 -4.01
N THR A 80 -31.59 -1.38 -3.73
CA THR A 80 -32.36 -0.16 -4.04
C THR A 80 -31.80 1.11 -3.42
N LYS A 81 -31.00 1.00 -2.36
CA LYS A 81 -30.31 2.11 -1.70
C LYS A 81 -28.84 2.25 -2.09
N GLY A 82 -28.29 1.32 -2.88
CA GLY A 82 -26.91 1.36 -3.37
C GLY A 82 -25.85 1.08 -2.31
N PHE A 83 -26.21 0.60 -1.12
CA PHE A 83 -25.26 0.39 -0.03
C PHE A 83 -24.30 -0.75 -0.35
N ARG A 84 -24.79 -1.87 -0.90
CA ARG A 84 -23.94 -3.03 -1.24
C ARG A 84 -22.99 -2.68 -2.38
N ARG A 85 -23.50 -2.05 -3.44
CA ARG A 85 -22.71 -1.56 -4.57
C ARG A 85 -21.66 -0.55 -4.10
N GLY A 86 -22.04 0.42 -3.27
CA GLY A 86 -21.13 1.44 -2.73
C GLY A 86 -20.00 0.85 -1.87
N ALA A 87 -20.33 -0.12 -1.00
CA ALA A 87 -19.34 -0.80 -0.18
C ALA A 87 -18.36 -1.62 -1.02
N LEU A 88 -18.85 -2.40 -2.00
CA LEU A 88 -18.00 -3.17 -2.89
C LEU A 88 -17.11 -2.28 -3.76
N MET A 89 -17.65 -1.19 -4.31
CA MET A 89 -16.86 -0.24 -5.10
C MET A 89 -15.77 0.46 -4.27
N THR A 90 -16.04 0.76 -3.00
CA THR A 90 -15.01 1.25 -2.06
C THR A 90 -13.93 0.20 -1.85
N ALA A 91 -14.31 -1.06 -1.64
CA ALA A 91 -13.35 -2.16 -1.48
C ALA A 91 -12.48 -2.38 -2.73
N VAL A 92 -13.05 -2.28 -3.94
CA VAL A 92 -12.32 -2.30 -5.22
C VAL A 92 -11.23 -1.21 -5.23
N GLN A 93 -11.60 0.03 -4.91
CA GLN A 93 -10.66 1.15 -4.90
C GLN A 93 -9.54 0.95 -3.88
N GLU A 94 -9.86 0.46 -2.68
CA GLU A 94 -8.89 0.18 -1.64
C GLU A 94 -7.90 -0.92 -2.06
N LYS A 95 -8.40 -2.01 -2.66
CA LYS A 95 -7.57 -3.12 -3.17
C LYS A 95 -6.63 -2.65 -4.27
N ARG A 96 -7.13 -1.89 -5.25
CA ARG A 96 -6.30 -1.30 -6.32
C ARG A 96 -5.27 -0.31 -5.79
N HIS A 97 -5.64 0.50 -4.80
CA HIS A 97 -4.69 1.41 -4.16
C HIS A 97 -3.54 0.65 -3.51
N ARG A 98 -3.84 -0.41 -2.75
CA ARG A 98 -2.81 -1.27 -2.14
C ARG A 98 -2.00 -2.03 -3.18
N ALA A 99 -2.62 -2.51 -4.26
CA ALA A 99 -1.90 -3.17 -5.36
C ALA A 99 -0.84 -2.24 -5.97
N LYS A 100 -1.17 -0.96 -6.19
CA LYS A 100 -0.21 0.05 -6.64
C LYS A 100 0.93 0.27 -5.65
N GLN A 101 0.65 0.34 -4.35
CA GLN A 101 1.70 0.45 -3.33
C GLN A 101 2.65 -0.76 -3.37
N MET A 102 2.12 -1.97 -3.57
CA MET A 102 2.97 -3.16 -3.75
C MET A 102 3.80 -3.09 -5.04
N GLN A 103 3.26 -2.55 -6.13
CA GLN A 103 4.02 -2.34 -7.38
C GLN A 103 5.16 -1.32 -7.21
N GLU A 104 4.95 -0.26 -6.43
CA GLU A 104 5.99 0.71 -6.09
C GLU A 104 7.11 0.06 -5.28
N LEU A 105 6.77 -0.77 -4.30
CA LEU A 105 7.74 -1.55 -3.51
C LEU A 105 8.49 -2.57 -4.38
N TYR A 106 7.79 -3.26 -5.29
CA TYR A 106 8.41 -4.12 -6.29
C TYR A 106 9.47 -3.37 -7.11
N ALA A 107 9.10 -2.22 -7.67
CA ALA A 107 10.01 -1.42 -8.49
C ALA A 107 11.22 -0.94 -7.68
N ALA A 108 11.01 -0.51 -6.44
CA ALA A 108 12.09 -0.07 -5.55
C ALA A 108 13.07 -1.21 -5.23
N HIS A 109 12.57 -2.41 -4.93
CA HIS A 109 13.42 -3.57 -4.64
C HIS A 109 14.13 -4.09 -5.90
N LEU A 110 13.48 -4.08 -7.05
CA LEU A 110 14.10 -4.45 -8.32
C LEU A 110 15.24 -3.49 -8.69
N GLY A 111 15.03 -2.17 -8.54
CA GLY A 111 16.06 -1.16 -8.79
C GLY A 111 17.27 -1.33 -7.87
N LYS A 112 17.06 -1.65 -6.59
CA LYS A 112 18.15 -1.96 -5.66
C LYS A 112 18.92 -3.22 -6.05
N ALA A 113 18.21 -4.30 -6.42
CA ALA A 113 18.86 -5.53 -6.87
C ALA A 113 19.75 -5.28 -8.11
N GLN A 114 19.26 -4.51 -9.07
CA GLN A 114 20.01 -4.14 -10.28
C GLN A 114 21.26 -3.29 -9.95
N ALA A 115 21.13 -2.32 -9.05
CA ALA A 115 22.26 -1.48 -8.64
C ALA A 115 23.37 -2.29 -7.96
N LEU A 116 23.00 -3.20 -7.06
CA LEU A 116 23.94 -4.09 -6.37
C LEU A 116 24.61 -5.11 -7.32
N HIS A 117 23.90 -5.56 -8.35
CA HIS A 117 24.48 -6.45 -9.35
C HIS A 117 25.52 -5.73 -10.22
N GLY A 118 25.27 -4.45 -10.55
CA GLY A 118 26.21 -3.61 -11.29
C GLY A 118 27.49 -3.29 -10.52
N THR A 119 27.42 -3.09 -9.21
CA THR A 119 28.62 -2.86 -8.37
C THR A 119 29.49 -4.12 -8.28
N VAL A 120 28.90 -5.31 -8.17
CA VAL A 120 29.64 -6.59 -8.09
C VAL A 120 30.41 -6.90 -9.40
N GLN A 121 29.92 -6.44 -10.55
CA GLN A 121 30.64 -6.58 -11.82
C GLN A 121 31.74 -5.53 -12.04
N SER A 122 31.63 -4.34 -11.43
CA SER A 122 32.62 -3.27 -11.58
C SER A 122 33.85 -3.42 -10.69
N GLU A 123 33.79 -4.27 -9.66
CA GLU A 123 34.88 -4.53 -8.71
C GLU A 123 35.70 -5.79 -9.04
N ARG A 124 35.46 -6.43 -10.20
CA ARG A 124 36.24 -7.55 -10.73
C ARG A 124 37.04 -7.12 -11.96
#